data_AF-A0A4Y2BBC6-F1
#
_entry.id   AF-A0A4Y2BBC6-F1
#
_cell.length_a   1.000
_cell.length_b   1.000
_cell.length_c   1.000
_cell.angle_alpha   90.00
_cell.angle_beta   90.00
_cell.angle_gamma   90.00
#
_symmetry.space_group_name_H-M   'P 1'
#
loop_
_entity.id
_entity.type
_entity.pdbx_description
1 polymer ?
#
loop_
_entity_poly.entity_id
_entity_poly.type
_entity_poly.pdbx_seq_one_letter_code
_entity_poly.pdbx_strand_id
1 'polypeptide(L)'
;MLLRLNLFLLYFTFVKTDSVEVDLNFQEKFAQGENLYKELVKKSYGSCWKEALSHLHFSCKHLTEEIQSRLALSFTNCFLEYSGSETCPCPPESSIKYCLKTSSDRVFSTYTEFFTHTQSICHYLQHREWQEQTHKTVAMLTENSEIVSKKLDESRKTQSKILDMQQVSVLEQRRLISNGKSLNMELAKSRSQARYAFDEFKASTNEQKHLIFEIFDRVKGLQHFVLGEFTSVYTFAYYFAGIFIIYLITSVPQTASARIWLLLLKSGNVVLERILVSYNIDEEMLKLF
;
A
#
# COMPACT_ATOMS: atom_id res chain seq x y z
N MET A 1 34.71 10.74 49.93
CA MET A 1 34.56 9.37 50.50
C MET A 1 33.16 9.11 51.06
N LEU A 2 32.54 10.08 51.76
CA LEU A 2 31.19 9.96 52.34
C LEU A 2 30.04 9.75 51.32
N LEU A 3 30.15 10.32 50.11
CA LEU A 3 29.09 10.16 49.08
C LEU A 3 28.97 8.73 48.52
N ARG A 4 30.07 7.97 48.48
CA ARG A 4 30.06 6.58 47.97
C ARG A 4 29.51 5.58 48.99
N LEU A 5 29.61 5.89 50.28
CA LEU A 5 29.07 5.04 51.35
C LEU A 5 27.53 5.09 51.40
N ASN A 6 26.95 6.29 51.21
CA ASN A 6 25.50 6.46 51.15
C ASN A 6 24.85 5.77 49.94
N LEU A 7 25.52 5.78 48.78
CA LEU A 7 25.06 5.07 47.59
C LEU A 7 25.07 3.53 47.77
N PHE A 8 26.08 3.00 48.47
CA PHE A 8 26.18 1.57 48.75
C PHE A 8 25.13 1.10 49.76
N LEU A 9 24.85 1.91 50.80
CA LEU A 9 23.81 1.62 51.77
C LEU A 9 22.41 1.67 51.16
N LEU A 10 22.14 2.66 50.31
CA LEU A 10 20.88 2.74 49.56
C LEU A 10 20.66 1.52 48.64
N TYR A 11 21.73 1.05 47.98
CA TYR A 11 21.67 -0.14 47.13
C TYR A 11 21.37 -1.40 47.95
N PHE A 12 22.00 -1.56 49.12
CA PHE A 12 21.75 -2.70 50.00
C PHE A 12 20.36 -2.69 50.65
N THR A 13 19.81 -1.52 50.98
CA THR A 13 18.43 -1.42 51.49
C THR A 13 17.38 -1.74 50.43
N PHE A 14 17.68 -1.50 49.14
CA PHE A 14 16.74 -1.77 48.05
C PHE A 14 16.75 -3.25 47.60
N VAL A 15 17.89 -3.93 47.71
CA VAL A 15 18.05 -5.33 47.27
C VAL A 15 17.40 -6.33 48.24
N LYS A 16 17.15 -5.93 49.50
CA LYS A 16 16.45 -6.78 50.47
C LYS A 16 14.93 -6.66 50.33
N THR A 17 14.43 -6.90 49.12
CA THR A 17 13.01 -7.14 48.91
C THR A 17 12.81 -8.65 49.12
N ASP A 18 12.27 -9.00 50.29
CA ASP A 18 11.97 -10.37 50.67
C ASP A 18 11.15 -11.06 49.57
N SER A 19 11.68 -12.17 49.06
CA SER A 19 10.91 -13.14 48.30
C SER A 19 9.81 -13.68 49.22
N VAL A 20 8.58 -13.19 49.05
CA VAL A 20 7.40 -13.72 49.72
C VAL A 20 7.20 -15.15 49.22
N GLU A 21 7.65 -16.11 50.02
CA GLU A 21 7.46 -17.53 49.79
C GLU A 21 5.98 -17.85 50.04
N VAL A 22 5.23 -18.04 48.95
CA VAL A 22 3.80 -18.36 49.02
C VAL A 22 3.65 -19.78 49.54
N ASP A 23 3.20 -19.92 50.80
CA ASP A 23 2.99 -21.20 51.46
C ASP A 23 1.89 -22.01 50.76
N LEU A 24 2.30 -23.02 49.99
CA LEU A 24 1.44 -23.94 49.23
C LEU A 24 0.41 -24.66 50.13
N ASN A 25 0.68 -24.82 51.42
CA ASN A 25 -0.21 -25.46 52.40
C ASN A 25 -1.41 -24.55 52.76
N PHE A 26 -1.26 -23.23 52.65
CA PHE A 26 -2.33 -22.29 52.89
C PHE A 26 -3.38 -22.31 51.76
N GLN A 27 -2.93 -22.44 50.52
CA GLN A 27 -3.80 -22.47 49.34
C GLN A 27 -4.69 -23.73 49.31
N GLU A 28 -4.15 -24.88 49.73
CA GLU A 28 -4.90 -26.13 49.79
C GLU A 28 -5.98 -26.10 50.90
N LYS A 29 -5.63 -25.58 52.09
CA LYS A 29 -6.59 -25.36 53.19
C LYS A 29 -7.67 -24.34 52.82
N PHE A 30 -7.31 -23.31 52.07
CA PHE A 30 -8.26 -22.32 51.57
C PHE A 30 -9.24 -22.94 50.58
N ALA A 31 -8.76 -23.74 49.61
CA ALA A 31 -9.60 -24.44 48.65
C ALA A 31 -10.55 -25.44 49.32
N GLN A 32 -10.07 -26.16 50.34
CA GLN A 32 -10.89 -27.11 51.10
C GLN A 32 -11.97 -26.40 51.93
N GLY A 33 -11.62 -25.28 52.57
CA GLY A 33 -12.57 -24.41 53.28
C GLY A 33 -13.61 -23.80 52.35
N GLU A 34 -13.21 -23.39 51.15
CA GLU A 34 -14.11 -22.82 50.15
C GLU A 34 -15.13 -23.85 49.64
N ASN A 35 -14.70 -25.08 49.37
CA ASN A 35 -15.58 -26.16 48.93
C ASN A 35 -16.58 -26.56 50.02
N LEU A 36 -16.11 -26.72 51.26
CA LEU A 36 -16.97 -27.02 52.41
C LEU A 36 -17.99 -25.89 52.63
N TYR A 37 -17.56 -24.63 52.52
CA TYR A 37 -18.43 -23.47 52.64
C TYR A 37 -19.48 -23.43 51.52
N LYS A 38 -19.07 -23.67 50.26
CA LYS A 38 -19.99 -23.77 49.12
C LYS A 38 -21.03 -24.88 49.31
N GLU A 39 -20.64 -26.02 49.85
CA GLU A 39 -21.56 -27.12 50.15
C GLU A 39 -22.54 -26.78 51.28
N LEU A 40 -22.07 -26.17 52.36
CA LEU A 40 -22.91 -25.73 53.48
C LEU A 40 -23.89 -24.65 53.05
N VAL A 41 -23.44 -23.70 52.23
CA VAL A 41 -24.28 -22.63 51.66
C VAL A 41 -25.32 -23.20 50.71
N LYS A 42 -24.96 -24.16 49.84
CA LYS A 42 -25.89 -24.84 48.94
C LYS A 42 -26.96 -25.63 49.69
N LYS A 43 -26.62 -26.19 50.85
CA LYS A 43 -27.55 -26.90 51.75
C LYS A 43 -28.43 -25.95 52.58
N SER A 44 -27.91 -24.78 52.97
CA SER A 44 -28.64 -23.78 53.76
C SER A 44 -29.54 -22.88 52.91
N TYR A 45 -29.23 -22.71 51.61
CA TYR A 45 -29.95 -21.84 50.68
C TYR A 45 -30.35 -22.61 49.42
N GLY A 46 -31.52 -23.26 49.48
CA GLY A 46 -32.15 -23.88 48.32
C GLY A 46 -32.69 -22.84 47.32
N SER A 47 -33.04 -23.30 46.12
CA SER A 47 -33.72 -22.51 45.08
C SER A 47 -34.99 -21.82 45.61
N CYS A 48 -35.72 -22.46 46.53
CA CYS A 48 -36.93 -21.91 47.15
C CYS A 48 -36.70 -20.56 47.85
N TRP A 49 -35.59 -20.42 48.59
CA TRP A 49 -35.26 -19.18 49.28
C TRP A 49 -34.85 -18.07 48.31
N LYS A 50 -34.12 -18.42 47.24
CA LYS A 50 -33.78 -17.46 46.18
C LYS A 50 -35.03 -17.00 45.45
N GLU A 51 -35.96 -17.89 45.17
CA GLU A 51 -37.23 -17.56 44.53
C GLU A 51 -38.13 -16.70 45.43
N ALA A 52 -38.16 -16.98 46.74
CA ALA A 52 -38.84 -16.11 47.69
C ALA A 52 -38.32 -14.65 47.65
N LEU A 53 -37.03 -14.43 47.34
CA LEU A 53 -36.46 -13.10 47.12
C LEU A 53 -36.63 -12.56 45.69
N SER A 54 -36.74 -13.41 44.67
CA SER A 54 -36.90 -12.96 43.28
C SER A 54 -38.23 -12.23 43.08
N HIS A 55 -39.26 -12.61 43.86
CA HIS A 55 -40.57 -11.94 43.89
C HIS A 55 -40.58 -10.60 44.64
N LEU A 56 -39.46 -10.18 45.25
CA LEU A 56 -39.36 -8.90 45.94
C LEU A 56 -39.18 -7.77 44.90
N HIS A 57 -40.23 -6.99 44.66
CA HIS A 57 -40.19 -5.87 43.69
C HIS A 57 -39.27 -4.70 44.13
N PHE A 58 -38.88 -4.68 45.42
CA PHE A 58 -37.98 -3.70 46.03
C PHE A 58 -36.84 -4.42 46.75
N SER A 59 -35.69 -3.76 46.95
CA SER A 59 -34.58 -4.32 47.75
C SER A 59 -35.00 -4.58 49.21
N CYS A 60 -34.30 -5.49 49.89
CA CYS A 60 -34.47 -5.77 51.32
C CYS A 60 -34.37 -4.52 52.23
N LYS A 61 -33.92 -3.37 51.70
CA LYS A 61 -33.85 -2.09 52.41
C LYS A 61 -35.22 -1.47 52.74
N HIS A 62 -36.29 -1.84 52.02
CA HIS A 62 -37.62 -1.23 52.18
C HIS A 62 -38.74 -2.28 52.25
N LEU A 63 -38.69 -3.14 53.26
CA LEU A 63 -39.78 -4.09 53.55
C LEU A 63 -40.92 -3.38 54.27
N THR A 64 -42.09 -3.30 53.64
CA THR A 64 -43.34 -2.96 54.33
C THR A 64 -43.80 -4.12 55.21
N GLU A 65 -44.71 -3.86 56.16
CA GLU A 65 -45.26 -4.91 57.04
C GLU A 65 -45.89 -6.05 56.25
N GLU A 66 -46.65 -5.73 55.18
CA GLU A 66 -47.25 -6.75 54.31
C GLU A 66 -46.18 -7.59 53.60
N ILE A 67 -45.15 -6.95 53.03
CA ILE A 67 -44.06 -7.67 52.35
C ILE A 67 -43.29 -8.54 53.34
N GLN A 68 -43.01 -8.04 54.54
CA GLN A 68 -42.37 -8.81 55.60
C GLN A 68 -43.19 -10.04 55.97
N SER A 69 -44.50 -9.89 56.17
CA SER A 69 -45.39 -11.02 56.45
C SER A 69 -45.44 -12.04 55.31
N ARG A 70 -45.46 -11.61 54.04
CA ARG A 70 -45.46 -12.53 52.90
C ARG A 70 -44.14 -13.27 52.78
N LEU A 71 -43.03 -12.55 52.94
CA LEU A 71 -41.70 -13.12 52.87
C LEU A 71 -41.45 -14.12 54.01
N ALA A 72 -41.91 -13.82 55.22
CA ALA A 72 -41.89 -14.74 56.36
C ALA A 72 -42.66 -16.03 56.07
N LEU A 73 -43.83 -15.94 55.44
CA LEU A 73 -44.61 -17.11 55.04
C LEU A 73 -43.94 -17.91 53.92
N SER A 74 -43.32 -17.25 52.94
CA SER A 74 -42.52 -17.93 51.90
C SER A 74 -41.34 -18.70 52.51
N PHE A 75 -40.60 -18.07 53.45
CA PHE A 75 -39.52 -18.72 54.19
C PHE A 75 -40.02 -19.92 55.01
N THR A 76 -41.17 -19.77 55.64
CA THR A 76 -41.86 -20.84 56.38
C THR A 76 -42.19 -22.00 55.47
N ASN A 77 -42.79 -21.73 54.30
CA ASN A 77 -43.12 -22.76 53.31
C ASN A 77 -41.87 -23.47 52.80
N CYS A 78 -40.80 -22.75 52.49
CA CYS A 78 -39.52 -23.36 52.10
C CYS A 78 -38.95 -24.28 53.17
N PHE A 79 -39.05 -23.90 54.46
CA PHE A 79 -38.59 -24.73 55.56
C PHE A 79 -39.48 -25.96 55.78
N LEU A 80 -40.80 -25.80 55.71
CA LEU A 80 -41.75 -26.89 55.88
C LEU A 80 -41.61 -27.92 54.75
N GLU A 81 -41.50 -27.46 53.51
CA GLU A 81 -41.22 -28.31 52.34
C GLU A 81 -39.91 -29.08 52.52
N TYR A 82 -38.84 -28.39 52.94
CA TYR A 82 -37.56 -29.04 53.23
C TYR A 82 -37.66 -30.10 54.34
N SER A 83 -38.48 -29.85 55.36
CA SER A 83 -38.71 -30.79 56.48
C SER A 83 -39.69 -31.92 56.16
N GLY A 84 -40.29 -31.96 54.96
CA GLY A 84 -41.32 -32.91 54.58
C GLY A 84 -42.67 -32.69 55.29
N SER A 85 -42.92 -31.48 55.78
CA SER A 85 -44.17 -31.09 56.45
C SER A 85 -45.12 -30.41 55.47
N GLU A 86 -46.42 -30.38 55.82
CA GLU A 86 -47.44 -29.68 55.04
C GLU A 86 -47.18 -28.17 55.00
N THR A 87 -47.23 -27.57 53.80
CA THR A 87 -47.02 -26.14 53.58
C THR A 87 -48.34 -25.36 53.66
N CYS A 88 -48.25 -24.03 53.80
CA CYS A 88 -49.40 -23.13 53.82
C CYS A 88 -49.35 -22.19 52.61
N PRO A 89 -49.86 -22.61 51.43
CA PRO A 89 -49.93 -21.75 50.26
C PRO A 89 -50.92 -20.62 50.49
N CYS A 90 -50.51 -19.39 50.18
CA CYS A 90 -51.36 -18.20 50.35
C CYS A 90 -51.31 -17.35 49.07
N PRO A 91 -52.42 -17.21 48.33
CA PRO A 91 -52.48 -16.39 47.12
C PRO A 91 -52.12 -14.92 47.38
N PRO A 92 -51.53 -14.21 46.39
CA PRO A 92 -51.18 -12.79 46.54
C PRO A 92 -52.40 -11.90 46.81
N GLU A 93 -53.54 -12.20 46.19
CA GLU A 93 -54.82 -11.47 46.38
C GLU A 93 -55.45 -11.66 47.77
N SER A 94 -55.04 -12.71 48.49
CA SER A 94 -55.61 -13.03 49.79
C SER A 94 -54.85 -12.37 50.93
N SER A 95 -55.57 -12.02 52.01
CA SER A 95 -54.93 -11.47 53.21
C SER A 95 -54.19 -12.58 53.96
N ILE A 96 -52.93 -12.31 54.32
CA ILE A 96 -52.08 -13.26 55.06
C ILE A 96 -52.71 -13.65 56.39
N LYS A 97 -53.38 -12.70 57.06
CA LYS A 97 -54.09 -12.95 58.32
C LYS A 97 -55.13 -14.07 58.19
N TYR A 98 -55.82 -14.15 57.06
CA TYR A 98 -56.79 -15.21 56.79
C TYR A 98 -56.11 -16.57 56.58
N CYS A 99 -55.01 -16.59 55.81
CA CYS A 99 -54.22 -17.81 55.59
C CYS A 99 -53.67 -18.38 56.91
N LEU A 100 -53.10 -17.52 57.76
CA LEU A 100 -52.53 -17.93 59.05
C LEU A 100 -53.58 -18.40 60.06
N LYS A 101 -54.78 -17.80 60.05
CA LYS A 101 -55.88 -18.22 60.95
C LYS A 101 -56.34 -19.65 60.72
N THR A 102 -56.24 -20.13 59.48
CA THR A 102 -56.66 -21.48 59.07
C THR A 102 -55.50 -22.48 59.10
N SER A 103 -54.28 -22.01 59.38
CA SER A 103 -53.08 -22.84 59.42
C SER A 103 -52.97 -23.63 60.71
N SER A 104 -52.17 -24.71 60.70
CA SER A 104 -51.90 -25.51 61.90
C SER A 104 -50.98 -24.79 62.89
N ASP A 105 -51.05 -25.15 64.17
CA ASP A 105 -50.20 -24.57 65.22
C ASP A 105 -48.70 -24.67 64.90
N ARG A 106 -48.28 -25.75 64.23
CA ARG A 106 -46.91 -25.96 63.79
C ARG A 106 -46.49 -24.95 62.72
N VAL A 107 -47.37 -24.70 61.74
CA VAL A 107 -47.13 -23.69 60.69
C VAL A 107 -47.06 -22.30 61.33
N PHE A 108 -48.02 -21.96 62.19
CA PHE A 108 -48.08 -20.66 62.84
C PHE A 108 -46.85 -20.40 63.72
N SER A 109 -46.40 -21.39 64.50
CA SER A 109 -45.18 -21.30 65.31
C SER A 109 -43.93 -21.05 64.45
N THR A 110 -43.77 -21.84 63.38
CA THR A 110 -42.66 -21.68 62.42
C THR A 110 -42.68 -20.32 61.73
N TYR A 111 -43.88 -19.86 61.34
CA TYR A 111 -44.08 -18.53 60.78
C TYR A 111 -43.65 -17.42 61.72
N THR A 112 -44.00 -17.54 63.01
CA THR A 112 -43.69 -16.51 63.99
C THR A 112 -42.17 -16.38 64.17
N GLU A 113 -41.45 -17.50 64.18
CA GLU A 113 -39.98 -17.52 64.21
C GLU A 113 -39.39 -16.76 63.00
N PHE A 114 -39.77 -17.14 61.78
CA PHE A 114 -39.27 -16.47 60.58
C PHE A 114 -39.70 -15.01 60.49
N PHE A 115 -40.90 -14.66 60.94
CA PHE A 115 -41.41 -13.29 60.92
C PHE A 115 -40.52 -12.33 61.72
N THR A 116 -40.05 -12.75 62.89
CA THR A 116 -39.13 -11.93 63.72
C THR A 116 -37.76 -11.74 63.08
N HIS A 117 -37.31 -12.68 62.24
CA HIS A 117 -35.99 -12.67 61.62
C HIS A 117 -35.98 -12.31 60.13
N THR A 118 -37.14 -12.02 59.54
CA THR A 118 -37.30 -11.84 58.08
C THR A 118 -36.36 -10.77 57.50
N GLN A 119 -36.22 -9.63 58.19
CA GLN A 119 -35.34 -8.54 57.75
C GLN A 119 -33.88 -8.98 57.67
N SER A 120 -33.37 -9.59 58.74
CA SER A 120 -32.00 -10.07 58.82
C SER A 120 -31.72 -11.16 57.77
N ILE A 121 -32.67 -12.08 57.58
CA ILE A 121 -32.57 -13.15 56.59
C ILE A 121 -32.56 -12.57 55.17
N CYS A 122 -33.43 -11.61 54.86
CA CYS A 122 -33.48 -10.93 53.55
C CYS A 122 -32.14 -10.22 53.25
N HIS A 123 -31.64 -9.43 54.19
CA HIS A 123 -30.39 -8.70 54.01
C HIS A 123 -29.19 -9.63 53.84
N TYR A 124 -29.11 -10.70 54.63
CA TYR A 124 -28.10 -11.73 54.47
C TYR A 124 -28.17 -12.33 53.05
N LEU A 125 -29.35 -12.74 52.61
CA LEU A 125 -29.58 -13.31 51.28
C LEU A 125 -29.18 -12.41 50.13
N GLN A 126 -29.63 -11.16 50.16
CA GLN A 126 -29.30 -10.18 49.15
C GLN A 126 -27.79 -9.91 49.11
N HIS A 127 -27.14 -9.79 50.28
CA HIS A 127 -25.69 -9.62 50.35
C HIS A 127 -24.94 -10.83 49.78
N ARG A 128 -25.42 -12.05 50.04
CA ARG A 128 -24.81 -13.28 49.51
C ARG A 128 -24.88 -13.38 47.99
N GLU A 129 -26.04 -13.10 47.40
CA GLU A 129 -26.18 -13.09 45.93
C GLU A 129 -25.28 -12.02 45.32
N TRP A 130 -25.29 -10.81 45.89
CA TRP A 130 -24.39 -9.74 45.44
C TRP A 130 -22.91 -10.13 45.55
N GLN A 131 -22.49 -10.79 46.63
CA GLN A 131 -21.12 -11.25 46.80
C GLN A 131 -20.73 -12.31 45.76
N GLU A 132 -21.64 -13.24 45.44
CA GLU A 132 -21.41 -14.26 44.41
C GLU A 132 -21.23 -13.62 43.03
N GLN A 133 -22.10 -12.68 42.67
CA GLN A 133 -22.02 -11.96 41.39
C GLN A 133 -20.76 -11.08 41.33
N THR A 134 -20.41 -10.43 42.43
CA THR A 134 -19.19 -9.62 42.53
C THR A 134 -17.95 -10.48 42.37
N HIS A 135 -17.89 -11.64 43.02
CA HIS A 135 -16.76 -12.57 42.89
C HIS A 135 -16.59 -13.06 41.44
N LYS A 136 -17.68 -13.45 40.77
CA LYS A 136 -17.65 -13.83 39.34
C LYS A 136 -17.13 -12.69 38.47
N THR A 137 -17.63 -11.49 38.69
CA THR A 137 -17.23 -10.30 37.92
C THR A 137 -15.75 -9.97 38.13
N VAL A 138 -15.27 -9.98 39.37
CA VAL A 138 -13.86 -9.71 39.69
C VAL A 138 -12.94 -10.78 39.09
N ALA A 139 -13.33 -12.06 39.15
CA ALA A 139 -12.58 -13.14 38.51
C ALA A 139 -12.47 -12.92 36.99
N MET A 140 -13.59 -12.64 36.31
CA MET A 140 -13.60 -12.33 34.87
C MET A 140 -12.77 -11.09 34.52
N LEU A 141 -12.86 -10.03 35.32
CA LEU A 141 -12.07 -8.81 35.11
C LEU A 141 -10.57 -9.08 35.26
N THR A 142 -10.17 -9.91 36.22
CA THR A 142 -8.78 -10.28 36.45
C THR A 142 -8.24 -11.08 35.26
N GLU A 143 -8.98 -12.10 34.82
CA GLU A 143 -8.64 -12.91 33.65
C GLU A 143 -8.52 -12.06 32.38
N ASN A 144 -9.52 -11.21 32.12
CA ASN A 144 -9.50 -10.31 30.96
C ASN A 144 -8.33 -9.33 31.01
N SER A 145 -7.98 -8.82 32.19
CA SER A 145 -6.84 -7.92 32.36
C SER A 145 -5.51 -8.62 32.05
N GLU A 146 -5.36 -9.88 32.47
CA GLU A 146 -4.18 -10.69 32.13
C GLU A 146 -4.09 -10.92 30.61
N ILE A 147 -5.20 -11.26 29.97
CA ILE A 147 -5.27 -11.44 28.51
C ILE A 147 -4.89 -10.15 27.78
N VAL A 148 -5.45 -9.01 28.17
CA VAL A 148 -5.16 -7.71 27.56
C VAL A 148 -3.68 -7.34 27.76
N SER A 149 -3.12 -7.56 28.94
CA SER A 149 -1.70 -7.33 29.22
C SER A 149 -0.81 -8.17 28.30
N LYS A 150 -1.10 -9.47 28.17
CA LYS A 150 -0.37 -10.37 27.27
C LYS A 150 -0.47 -9.93 25.81
N LYS A 151 -1.66 -9.52 25.37
CA LYS A 151 -1.88 -9.02 24.00
C LYS A 151 -1.12 -7.73 23.73
N LEU A 152 -1.03 -6.84 24.72
CA LEU A 152 -0.26 -5.61 24.61
C LEU A 152 1.25 -5.89 24.51
N ASP A 153 1.76 -6.88 25.24
CA ASP A 153 3.16 -7.33 25.13
C ASP A 153 3.46 -7.95 23.75
N GLU A 154 2.57 -8.80 23.25
CA GLU A 154 2.64 -9.35 21.88
C GLU A 154 2.62 -8.23 20.82
N SER A 155 1.75 -7.22 20.99
CA SER A 155 1.65 -6.06 20.11
C SER A 155 2.93 -5.22 20.13
N ARG A 156 3.47 -4.95 21.32
CA ARG A 156 4.75 -4.22 21.49
C ARG A 156 5.89 -4.93 20.78
N LYS A 157 6.01 -6.25 20.93
CA LYS A 157 7.03 -7.07 20.23
C LYS A 157 6.87 -6.98 18.71
N THR A 158 5.63 -7.00 18.23
CA THR A 158 5.32 -6.88 16.79
C THR A 158 5.68 -5.49 16.26
N GLN A 159 5.34 -4.43 17.00
CA GLN A 159 5.68 -3.05 16.65
C GLN A 159 7.19 -2.84 16.60
N SER A 160 7.95 -3.43 17.54
CA SER A 160 9.42 -3.39 17.50
C SER A 160 9.96 -4.00 16.21
N LYS A 161 9.45 -5.18 15.81
CA LYS A 161 9.86 -5.82 14.55
C LYS A 161 9.52 -4.96 13.32
N ILE A 162 8.37 -4.30 13.33
CA ILE A 162 7.98 -3.38 12.25
C ILE A 162 8.94 -2.20 12.17
N LEU A 163 9.35 -1.61 13.30
CA LEU A 163 10.33 -0.52 13.34
C LEU A 163 11.69 -0.97 12.79
N ASP A 164 12.15 -2.16 13.15
CA ASP A 164 13.40 -2.73 12.62
C ASP A 164 13.33 -2.91 11.10
N MET A 165 12.21 -3.44 10.59
CA MET A 165 11.98 -3.59 9.15
C MET A 165 11.89 -2.24 8.42
N GLN A 166 11.25 -1.23 9.03
CA GLN A 166 11.18 0.13 8.48
C GLN A 166 12.56 0.75 8.36
N GLN A 167 13.43 0.57 9.36
CA GLN A 167 14.80 1.07 9.31
C GLN A 167 15.56 0.48 8.11
N VAL A 168 15.44 -0.83 7.87
CA VAL A 168 16.06 -1.48 6.70
C VAL A 168 15.44 -0.96 5.40
N SER A 169 14.12 -0.83 5.33
CA SER A 169 13.43 -0.34 4.13
C SER A 169 13.85 1.08 3.74
N VAL A 170 14.01 1.98 4.71
CA VAL A 170 14.48 3.36 4.46
C VAL A 170 15.92 3.38 3.93
N LEU A 171 16.79 2.48 4.40
CA LEU A 171 18.15 2.35 3.88
C LEU A 171 18.15 1.92 2.40
N GLU A 172 17.28 0.98 2.03
CA GLU A 172 17.14 0.55 0.64
C GLU A 172 16.53 1.65 -0.25
N GLN A 173 15.54 2.39 0.25
CA GLN A 173 15.00 3.56 -0.47
C GLN A 173 16.07 4.62 -0.74
N ARG A 174 16.95 4.88 0.23
CA ARG A 174 18.08 5.80 0.02
C ARG A 174 19.03 5.32 -1.07
N ARG A 175 19.33 4.02 -1.13
CA ARG A 175 20.13 3.43 -2.22
C ARG A 175 19.46 3.63 -3.58
N LEU A 176 18.15 3.37 -3.69
CA LEU A 176 17.40 3.58 -4.93
C LEU A 176 17.44 5.03 -5.41
N ILE A 177 17.26 5.99 -4.49
CA ILE A 177 17.35 7.43 -4.83
C ILE A 177 18.76 7.79 -5.30
N SER A 178 19.80 7.30 -4.62
CA SER A 178 21.19 7.52 -5.01
C SER A 178 21.49 6.96 -6.41
N ASN A 179 21.08 5.72 -6.66
CA ASN A 179 21.25 5.07 -7.96
C ASN A 179 20.48 5.81 -9.06
N GLY A 180 19.24 6.22 -8.78
CA GLY A 180 18.44 7.03 -9.70
C GLY A 180 19.09 8.38 -10.01
N LYS A 181 19.71 9.04 -9.03
CA LYS A 181 20.46 10.29 -9.23
C LYS A 181 21.68 10.08 -10.13
N SER A 182 22.46 9.02 -9.91
CA SER A 182 23.61 8.67 -10.75
C SER A 182 23.19 8.40 -12.19
N LEU A 183 22.15 7.59 -12.37
CA LEU A 183 21.62 7.25 -13.69
C LEU A 183 21.11 8.50 -14.43
N ASN A 184 20.41 9.41 -13.75
CA ASN A 184 19.97 10.66 -14.35
C ASN A 184 21.15 11.54 -14.78
N MET A 185 22.24 11.57 -14.01
CA MET A 185 23.46 12.30 -14.37
C MET A 185 24.15 11.68 -15.59
N GLU A 186 24.27 10.35 -15.65
CA GLU A 186 24.81 9.63 -16.80
C GLU A 186 23.95 9.85 -18.05
N LEU A 187 22.62 9.80 -17.91
CA LEU A 187 21.69 10.06 -18.99
C LEU A 187 21.78 11.50 -19.50
N ALA A 188 21.91 12.48 -18.61
CA ALA A 188 22.12 13.88 -18.98
C ALA A 188 23.44 14.07 -19.73
N LYS A 189 24.51 13.43 -19.27
CA LYS A 189 25.81 13.43 -19.95
C LYS A 189 25.71 12.80 -21.34
N SER A 190 25.14 11.60 -21.45
CA SER A 190 24.92 10.91 -22.73
C SER A 190 24.09 11.75 -23.70
N ARG A 191 23.01 12.38 -23.22
CA ARG A 191 22.19 13.31 -24.03
C ARG A 191 23.01 14.49 -24.54
N SER A 192 23.86 15.08 -23.69
CA SER A 192 24.72 16.19 -24.10
C SER A 192 25.77 15.78 -25.13
N GLN A 193 26.38 14.59 -24.96
CA GLN A 193 27.37 14.03 -25.88
C GLN A 193 26.74 13.70 -27.24
N ALA A 194 25.54 13.10 -27.25
CA ALA A 194 24.81 12.82 -28.48
C ALA A 194 24.46 14.10 -29.25
N ARG A 195 24.06 15.17 -28.54
CA ARG A 195 23.85 16.49 -29.15
C ARG A 195 25.14 17.07 -29.74
N TYR A 196 26.22 17.03 -28.97
CA TYR A 196 27.52 17.51 -29.42
C TYR A 196 27.98 16.77 -30.68
N ALA A 197 27.92 15.43 -30.70
CA ALA A 197 28.29 14.62 -31.86
C ALA A 197 27.40 14.91 -33.07
N PHE A 198 26.11 15.17 -32.87
CA PHE A 198 25.20 15.55 -33.94
C PHE A 198 25.53 16.93 -34.51
N ASP A 199 25.82 17.92 -33.65
CA ASP A 199 26.20 19.26 -34.07
C ASP A 199 27.57 19.24 -34.81
N GLU A 200 28.52 18.46 -34.33
CA GLU A 200 29.81 18.22 -34.99
C GLU A 200 29.64 17.55 -36.36
N PHE A 201 28.81 16.50 -36.45
CA PHE A 201 28.51 15.85 -37.71
C PHE A 201 27.83 16.80 -38.71
N LYS A 202 26.91 17.65 -38.23
CA LYS A 202 26.26 18.67 -39.04
C LYS A 202 27.25 19.70 -39.58
N ALA A 203 28.18 20.17 -38.74
CA ALA A 203 29.23 21.09 -39.16
C ALA A 203 30.16 20.44 -40.20
N SER A 204 30.63 19.22 -39.93
CA SER A 204 31.49 18.45 -40.84
C SER A 204 30.81 18.18 -42.21
N THR A 205 29.52 17.82 -42.22
CA THR A 205 28.75 17.62 -43.45
C THR A 205 28.64 18.90 -44.27
N ASN A 206 28.47 20.05 -43.62
CA ASN A 206 28.38 21.34 -44.30
C ASN A 206 29.72 21.75 -44.91
N GLU A 207 30.84 21.43 -44.26
CA GLU A 207 32.19 21.61 -44.84
C GLU A 207 32.44 20.67 -46.01
N GLN A 208 32.12 19.37 -45.87
CA GLN A 208 32.31 18.37 -46.93
C GLN A 208 31.46 18.65 -48.18
N LYS A 209 30.32 19.34 -48.03
CA LYS A 209 29.50 19.80 -49.15
C LYS A 209 30.30 20.64 -50.15
N HIS A 210 31.24 21.48 -49.68
CA HIS A 210 32.06 22.33 -50.56
C HIS A 210 33.02 21.51 -51.44
N LEU A 211 33.60 20.43 -50.90
CA LEU A 211 34.45 19.52 -51.67
C LEU A 211 33.66 18.78 -52.75
N ILE A 212 32.42 18.39 -52.44
CA ILE A 212 31.54 17.73 -53.41
C ILE A 212 31.22 18.68 -54.57
N PHE A 213 30.92 19.96 -54.30
CA PHE A 213 30.70 20.96 -55.36
C PHE A 213 31.93 21.19 -56.23
N GLU A 214 33.13 21.23 -55.65
CA GLU A 214 34.38 21.35 -56.42
C GLU A 214 34.59 20.16 -57.36
N ILE A 215 34.31 18.93 -56.89
CA ILE A 215 34.38 17.73 -57.72
C ILE A 215 33.35 17.78 -58.85
N PHE A 216 32.11 18.19 -58.57
CA PHE A 216 31.07 18.33 -59.59
C PHE A 216 31.45 19.37 -60.66
N ASP A 217 32.07 20.49 -60.29
CA ASP A 217 32.53 21.50 -61.25
C ASP A 217 33.66 20.98 -62.14
N ARG A 218 34.61 20.21 -61.59
CA ARG A 218 35.65 19.55 -62.39
C ARG A 218 35.08 18.51 -63.36
N VAL A 219 34.07 17.76 -62.94
CA VAL A 219 33.37 16.78 -63.80
C VAL A 219 32.64 17.48 -64.94
N LYS A 220 31.94 18.60 -64.67
CA LYS A 220 31.29 19.40 -65.72
C LYS A 220 32.29 19.96 -66.73
N GLY A 221 33.44 20.45 -66.28
CA GLY A 221 34.50 20.95 -67.16
C GLY A 221 35.05 19.88 -68.11
N LEU A 222 35.30 18.67 -67.59
CA LEU A 222 35.71 17.51 -68.38
C LEU A 222 34.63 17.10 -69.38
N GLN A 223 33.37 17.07 -68.97
CA GLN A 223 32.26 16.71 -69.85
C GLN A 223 32.14 17.69 -71.04
N HIS A 224 32.25 18.99 -70.78
CA HIS A 224 32.22 20.01 -71.83
C HIS A 224 33.43 19.90 -72.77
N PHE A 225 34.63 19.66 -72.23
CA PHE A 225 35.84 19.48 -73.03
C PHE A 225 35.74 18.26 -73.96
N VAL A 226 35.32 17.10 -73.42
CA VAL A 226 35.18 15.86 -74.19
C VAL A 226 34.13 16.01 -75.30
N LEU A 227 32.96 16.58 -74.99
CA LEU A 227 31.90 16.76 -76.00
C LEU A 227 32.26 17.80 -77.09
N GLY A 228 33.04 18.83 -76.74
CA GLY A 228 33.49 19.85 -77.68
C GLY A 228 34.56 19.36 -78.66
N GLU A 229 35.58 18.64 -78.17
CA GLU A 229 36.69 18.11 -78.98
C GLU A 229 36.22 17.11 -80.03
N PHE A 230 35.41 16.12 -79.66
CA PHE A 230 34.93 15.11 -80.60
C PHE A 230 34.09 15.72 -81.73
N THR A 231 33.20 16.65 -81.41
CA THR A 231 32.38 17.35 -82.41
C THR A 231 33.26 18.11 -83.42
N SER A 232 34.30 18.80 -82.95
CA SER A 232 35.23 19.54 -83.82
C SER A 232 35.95 18.62 -84.82
N VAL A 233 36.42 17.47 -84.35
CA VAL A 233 37.11 16.47 -85.18
C VAL A 233 36.19 15.90 -86.27
N TYR A 234 34.94 15.56 -85.93
CA TYR A 234 33.96 15.05 -86.91
C TYR A 234 33.63 16.09 -87.99
N THR A 235 33.42 17.35 -87.58
CA THR A 235 33.15 18.45 -88.52
C THR A 235 34.33 18.67 -89.48
N PHE A 236 35.57 18.64 -88.97
CA PHE A 236 36.76 18.77 -89.82
C PHE A 236 36.88 17.63 -90.83
N ALA A 237 36.68 16.37 -90.39
CA ALA A 237 36.75 15.21 -91.26
C ALA A 237 35.70 15.24 -92.38
N TYR A 238 34.46 15.65 -92.08
CA TYR A 238 33.38 15.80 -93.05
C TYR A 238 33.73 16.80 -94.16
N TYR A 239 34.27 17.97 -93.80
CA TYR A 239 34.65 18.98 -94.80
C TYR A 239 35.84 18.56 -95.64
N PHE A 240 36.84 17.92 -95.05
CA PHE A 240 38.00 17.40 -95.77
C PHE A 240 37.58 16.37 -96.84
N ALA A 241 36.69 15.43 -96.47
CA ALA A 241 36.12 14.47 -97.40
C ALA A 241 35.34 15.15 -98.54
N GLY A 242 34.58 16.21 -98.24
CA GLY A 242 33.87 16.99 -99.25
C GLY A 242 34.81 17.64 -100.29
N ILE A 243 35.92 18.23 -99.84
CA ILE A 243 36.94 18.81 -100.74
C ILE A 243 37.56 17.71 -101.62
N PHE A 244 37.87 16.55 -101.04
CA PHE A 244 38.44 15.42 -101.76
C PHE A 244 37.50 14.89 -102.85
N ILE A 245 36.20 14.75 -102.53
CA ILE A 245 35.18 14.33 -103.51
C ILE A 245 35.06 15.35 -104.65
N ILE A 246 35.03 16.66 -104.34
CA ILE A 246 35.01 17.71 -105.37
C ILE A 246 36.27 17.59 -106.25
N TYR A 247 37.45 17.37 -105.66
CA TYR A 247 38.68 17.20 -106.42
C TYR A 247 38.62 15.99 -107.37
N LEU A 248 38.14 14.84 -106.88
CA LEU A 248 37.98 13.63 -107.69
C LEU A 248 37.03 13.84 -108.86
N ILE A 249 35.85 14.43 -108.62
CA ILE A 249 34.84 14.68 -109.66
C ILE A 249 35.37 15.66 -110.72
N THR A 250 36.23 16.61 -110.33
CA THR A 250 36.76 17.63 -111.24
C THR A 250 38.10 17.23 -111.90
N SER A 251 38.55 15.99 -111.75
CA SER A 251 39.76 15.46 -112.40
C SER A 251 39.59 15.16 -113.90
N VAL A 252 38.38 15.33 -114.44
CA VAL A 252 38.07 15.11 -115.86
C VAL A 252 38.32 16.41 -116.66
N PRO A 253 39.07 16.37 -117.79
CA PRO A 253 39.51 17.59 -118.48
C PRO A 253 38.38 18.44 -119.08
N GLN A 254 37.15 17.92 -119.18
CA GLN A 254 35.99 18.64 -119.73
C GLN A 254 35.26 19.52 -118.70
N THR A 255 35.56 19.43 -117.40
CA THR A 255 34.85 20.17 -116.32
C THR A 255 35.78 21.08 -115.50
N ALA A 256 37.02 21.29 -115.95
CA ALA A 256 38.04 22.05 -115.24
C ALA A 256 37.67 23.51 -114.93
N SER A 257 36.82 24.15 -115.76
CA SER A 257 36.35 25.52 -115.54
C SER A 257 35.32 25.65 -114.41
N ALA A 258 34.67 24.57 -113.97
CA ALA A 258 33.65 24.59 -112.90
C ALA A 258 34.22 24.39 -111.48
N ARG A 259 35.50 24.03 -111.36
CA ARG A 259 36.17 23.67 -110.08
C ARG A 259 36.15 24.79 -109.05
N ILE A 260 36.49 26.01 -109.49
CA ILE A 260 36.63 27.18 -108.60
C ILE A 260 35.26 27.61 -108.08
N TRP A 261 34.23 27.57 -108.92
CA TRP A 261 32.87 27.95 -108.54
C TRP A 261 32.25 26.99 -107.52
N LEU A 262 32.47 25.68 -107.67
CA LEU A 262 32.01 24.68 -106.70
C LEU A 262 32.73 24.80 -105.35
N LEU A 263 34.03 25.09 -105.36
CA LEU A 263 34.79 25.33 -104.12
C LEU A 263 34.33 26.60 -103.39
N LEU A 264 34.06 27.68 -104.12
CA LEU A 264 33.53 28.92 -103.54
C LEU A 264 32.12 28.74 -102.98
N LEU A 265 31.24 28.01 -103.67
CA LEU A 265 29.91 27.70 -103.16
C LEU A 265 30.01 26.86 -101.87
N LYS A 266 30.90 25.85 -101.85
CA LYS A 266 31.10 24.99 -100.69
C LYS A 266 31.70 25.75 -99.51
N SER A 267 32.70 26.61 -99.73
CA SER A 267 33.27 27.43 -98.66
C SER A 267 32.25 28.45 -98.11
N GLY A 268 31.42 29.04 -98.97
CA GLY A 268 30.30 29.88 -98.55
C GLY A 268 29.33 29.14 -97.63
N ASN A 269 28.96 27.90 -97.98
CA ASN A 269 28.07 27.08 -97.17
C ASN A 269 28.67 26.75 -95.78
N VAL A 270 29.99 26.47 -95.71
CA VAL A 270 30.71 26.23 -94.44
C VAL A 270 30.65 27.46 -93.52
N VAL A 271 30.88 28.66 -94.06
CA VAL A 271 30.83 29.89 -93.26
C VAL A 271 29.42 30.14 -92.73
N LEU A 272 28.40 29.91 -93.57
CA LEU A 272 26.99 30.07 -93.18
C LEU A 272 26.59 29.07 -92.07
N GLU A 273 27.02 27.81 -92.19
CA GLU A 273 26.80 26.78 -91.18
C GLU A 273 27.49 27.12 -89.84
N ARG A 274 28.73 27.61 -89.87
CA ARG A 274 29.46 28.03 -88.66
C ARG A 274 28.81 29.21 -87.96
N ILE A 275 28.28 30.18 -88.73
CA ILE A 275 27.54 31.33 -88.18
C ILE A 275 26.23 30.83 -87.52
N LEU A 276 25.45 29.98 -88.21
CA LEU A 276 24.21 29.42 -87.68
C LEU A 276 24.42 28.64 -86.37
N VAL A 277 25.46 27.82 -86.31
CA VAL A 277 25.79 27.05 -85.09
C VAL A 277 26.19 27.98 -83.95
N SER A 278 26.97 29.04 -84.21
CA SER A 278 27.33 30.00 -83.16
C SER A 278 26.12 30.71 -82.56
N TYR A 279 25.13 31.08 -83.38
CA TYR A 279 23.89 31.69 -82.90
C TYR A 279 23.00 30.72 -82.12
N ASN A 280 22.94 29.44 -82.52
CA ASN A 280 22.09 28.45 -81.87
C ASN A 280 22.63 28.02 -80.48
N ILE A 281 23.95 28.00 -80.32
CA ILE A 281 24.61 27.72 -79.02
C ILE A 281 24.36 28.87 -78.02
N ASP A 282 24.38 30.12 -78.48
CA ASP A 282 24.05 31.28 -77.63
C ASP A 282 22.59 31.23 -77.15
N GLU A 283 21.64 30.77 -77.99
CA GLU A 283 20.23 30.66 -77.60
C GLU A 283 19.95 29.51 -76.61
N GLU A 284 20.72 28.40 -76.67
CA GLU A 284 20.62 27.30 -75.71
C GLU A 284 21.22 27.66 -74.34
N MET A 285 22.32 28.42 -74.32
CA MET A 285 22.95 28.92 -73.09
C MET A 285 22.06 29.94 -72.35
N LEU A 286 21.23 30.71 -73.08
CA LEU A 286 20.27 31.67 -72.50
C LEU A 286 19.01 31.01 -71.91
N LYS A 287 18.73 29.74 -72.22
CA LYS A 287 17.62 28.96 -71.64
C LYS A 287 18.03 28.14 -70.40
N LEU A 288 19.32 28.13 -70.05
CA LEU A 288 19.90 27.37 -68.94
C LEU A 288 20.37 28.25 -67.75
N PHE A 289 20.18 29.57 -67.84
CA PHE A 289 20.28 30.53 -66.73
C PHE A 289 18.89 31.11 -66.42
#